data_AF-A0A6L3VL41-F1
#
_entry.id   AF-A0A6L3VL41-F1
#
_cell.length_a   1.000
_cell.length_b   1.000
_cell.length_c   1.000
_cell.angle_alpha   90.00
_cell.angle_beta   90.00
_cell.angle_gamma   90.00
#
_symmetry.space_group_name_H-M   'P 1'
#
loop_
_entity.id
_entity.type
_entity.pdbx_description
1 polymer ?
#
loop_
_entity_poly.entity_id
_entity_poly.type
_entity_poly.pdbx_seq_one_letter_code
_entity_poly.pdbx_strand_id
1 'polypeptide(L)' 'MTAPQGAGRDEPTPAAIRAATARGLQEQFPGVRVWFGEATGSWWAMVPLRDGPRLLEAPTPQQLRDEIMNSRTRG' A
#
# COMPACT_ATOMS: atom_id res chain seq x y z
N MET A 1 23.66 9.42 26.19
CA MET A 1 23.25 10.54 25.32
C MET A 1 22.94 9.95 23.96
N THR A 2 21.65 9.84 23.64
CA THR A 2 21.13 9.20 22.42
C THR A 2 21.29 10.14 21.24
N ALA A 3 22.08 9.74 20.25
CA ALA A 3 21.94 10.25 18.90
C ALA A 3 22.50 9.21 17.93
N PRO A 4 21.69 8.79 16.94
CA PRO A 4 22.22 8.69 15.61
C PRO A 4 21.42 9.62 14.71
N GLN A 5 21.98 10.81 14.49
CA GLN A 5 21.67 11.63 13.33
C GLN A 5 22.64 11.17 12.22
N GLY A 6 22.21 10.16 11.46
CA GLY A 6 22.86 9.74 10.22
C GLY A 6 21.94 10.08 9.06
N ALA A 7 21.91 11.36 8.69
CA ALA A 7 21.25 11.84 7.48
C ALA A 7 22.02 11.33 6.25
N GLY A 8 21.65 10.16 5.76
CA GLY A 8 21.79 9.87 4.34
C GLY A 8 20.80 10.76 3.60
N ARG A 9 21.31 11.61 2.72
CA ARG A 9 20.55 12.42 1.76
C ARG A 9 19.36 11.61 1.23
N ASP A 10 18.19 12.18 1.42
CA ASP A 10 16.87 11.71 1.01
C ASP A 10 16.79 11.61 -0.53
N GLU A 11 17.49 10.65 -1.14
CA GLU A 11 16.88 10.01 -2.30
C GLU A 11 15.69 9.27 -1.70
N PRO A 12 14.44 9.64 -2.03
CA PRO A 12 13.30 8.91 -1.54
C PRO A 12 13.49 7.49 -2.05
N THR A 13 13.90 6.60 -1.15
CA THR A 13 14.16 5.21 -1.50
C THR A 13 12.90 4.69 -2.19
N PRO A 14 13.01 3.83 -3.21
CA PRO A 14 11.84 3.30 -3.88
C PRO A 14 10.85 2.71 -2.85
N ALA A 15 11.35 2.13 -1.76
CA ALA A 15 10.57 1.72 -0.59
C ALA A 15 9.81 2.86 0.10
N ALA A 16 10.40 4.04 0.31
CA ALA A 16 9.73 5.20 0.90
C ALA A 16 8.65 5.79 -0.03
N ILE A 17 8.91 5.88 -1.35
CA ILE A 17 7.90 6.30 -2.33
C ILE A 17 6.73 5.32 -2.34
N ARG A 18 7.02 4.02 -2.29
CA ARG A 18 6.01 2.97 -2.18
C ARG A 18 5.22 3.08 -0.88
N ALA A 19 5.88 3.29 0.26
CA ALA A 19 5.22 3.46 1.55
C ALA A 19 4.32 4.71 1.58
N ALA A 20 4.77 5.83 1.01
CA ALA A 20 3.96 7.05 0.88
C ALA A 20 2.73 6.82 -0.01
N THR A 21 2.89 6.13 -1.14
CA THR A 21 1.79 5.76 -2.04
C THR A 21 0.81 4.81 -1.36
N ALA A 22 1.31 3.79 -0.64
CA ALA A 22 0.49 2.88 0.15
C ALA A 22 -0.31 3.63 1.21
N ARG A 23 0.31 4.59 1.90
CA ARG A 23 -0.34 5.42 2.90
C ARG A 23 -1.44 6.29 2.28
N GLY A 24 -1.17 6.94 1.14
CA GLY A 24 -2.17 7.72 0.42
C GLY A 24 -3.36 6.88 -0.07
N LEU A 25 -3.14 5.61 -0.40
CA LEU A 25 -4.23 4.66 -0.69
C LEU A 25 -5.03 4.32 0.57
N GLN A 26 -4.37 4.03 1.69
CA GLN A 26 -5.03 3.72 2.96
C GLN A 26 -5.86 4.90 3.49
N GLU A 27 -5.41 6.14 3.28
CA GLU A 27 -6.17 7.35 3.62
C GLU A 27 -7.43 7.52 2.77
N GLN A 28 -7.38 7.13 1.48
CA GLN A 28 -8.55 7.13 0.60
C GLN A 28 -9.53 5.98 0.91
N PHE A 29 -9.01 4.88 1.45
CA PHE A 29 -9.77 3.67 1.72
C PHE A 29 -9.67 3.30 3.20
N PRO A 30 -10.46 3.94 4.09
CA PRO A 30 -10.45 3.61 5.51
C PRO A 30 -10.73 2.11 5.71
N GLY A 31 -9.89 1.48 6.53
CA GLY A 31 -9.92 0.04 6.82
C GLY A 31 -9.11 -0.84 5.86
N VAL A 32 -8.71 -0.36 4.68
CA VAL A 32 -7.83 -1.12 3.77
C VAL A 32 -6.41 -0.99 4.25
N ARG A 33 -5.66 -2.10 4.24
CA ARG A 33 -4.22 -2.10 4.48
C ARG A 33 -3.51 -2.31 3.16
N VAL A 34 -2.62 -1.40 2.76
CA VAL A 34 -1.87 -1.48 1.51
C VAL A 34 -0.38 -1.56 1.82
N TRP A 35 0.34 -2.41 1.10
CA TRP A 35 1.80 -2.54 1.17
C TRP A 35 2.38 -2.98 -0.17
N PHE A 36 3.69 -2.79 -0.35
CA PHE A 36 4.40 -3.31 -1.52
C PHE A 36 5.20 -4.55 -1.11
N GLY A 37 5.03 -5.65 -1.85
CA GLY A 37 5.80 -6.87 -1.67
C GLY A 37 7.12 -6.78 -2.42
N GLU A 38 8.20 -6.40 -1.74
CA GLU A 38 9.54 -6.34 -2.36
C GLU A 38 9.98 -7.67 -2.98
N ALA A 39 9.52 -8.80 -2.43
CA ALA A 39 9.82 -10.14 -2.94
C ALA A 39 9.09 -10.49 -4.25
N THR A 40 7.88 -9.97 -4.46
CA THR A 40 7.09 -10.23 -5.68
C THR A 40 7.15 -9.07 -6.68
N GLY A 41 7.59 -7.89 -6.23
CA GLY A 41 7.52 -6.66 -7.04
C GLY A 41 6.10 -6.15 -7.24
N SER A 42 5.14 -6.66 -6.45
CA SER A 42 3.72 -6.33 -6.59
C SER A 42 3.20 -5.53 -5.40
N TRP A 43 2.18 -4.73 -5.67
CA TRP A 43 1.34 -4.10 -4.66
C TRP A 43 0.33 -5.08 -4.10
N TRP A 44 0.11 -5.00 -2.80
CA TRP A 44 -0.84 -5.81 -2.08
C TRP A 44 -1.78 -4.92 -1.29
N ALA A 45 -3.07 -5.26 -1.31
CA ALA A 45 -4.08 -4.59 -0.52
C ALA A 45 -4.99 -5.60 0.17
N MET A 46 -5.13 -5.48 1.48
CA MET A 46 -6.09 -6.21 2.27
C MET A 46 -7.30 -5.32 2.51
N VAL A 47 -8.43 -5.67 1.90
CA VAL A 47 -9.69 -4.94 1.97
C VAL A 47 -10.64 -5.70 2.90
N PRO A 48 -11.01 -5.15 4.06
CA PRO A 48 -12.09 -5.74 4.86
C PRO A 48 -13.42 -5.49 4.16
N LEU A 49 -14.04 -6.56 3.64
CA LEU A 49 -15.40 -6.54 3.08
C LEU A 49 -16.35 -7.23 4.05
N ARG A 50 -17.66 -7.08 3.81
CA ARG A 50 -18.72 -7.72 4.62
C ARG A 50 -18.65 -9.25 4.56
N ASP A 51 -18.35 -9.81 3.40
CA ASP A 51 -18.13 -11.24 3.18
C ASP A 51 -16.77 -11.76 3.65
N GLY A 52 -15.88 -10.87 4.14
CA GLY A 52 -14.57 -11.22 4.67
C GLY A 52 -13.43 -10.39 4.08
N PRO A 53 -12.22 -10.50 4.65
CA PRO A 53 -11.05 -9.79 4.15
C PRO A 53 -10.64 -10.34 2.78
N ARG A 54 -10.64 -9.49 1.76
CA ARG A 54 -10.12 -9.83 0.43
C ARG A 54 -8.71 -9.28 0.27
N LEU A 55 -7.81 -10.16 -0.14
CA LEU A 55 -6.46 -9.81 -0.53
C LEU A 55 -6.43 -9.56 -2.04
N LEU A 56 -5.88 -8.42 -2.44
CA LEU A 56 -5.73 -7.99 -3.81
C LEU A 56 -4.26 -7.80 -4.11
N GLU A 57 -3.81 -8.28 -5.26
CA GLU A 57 -2.45 -8.09 -5.76
C GLU A 57 -2.52 -7.33 -7.09
N ALA A 58 -1.63 -6.35 -7.28
CA ALA A 58 -1.50 -5.67 -8.56
C ALA A 58 -0.06 -5.22 -8.82
N PRO A 59 0.40 -5.20 -10.09
CA PRO A 59 1.76 -4.76 -10.42
C PRO A 59 1.95 -3.24 -10.28
N THR A 60 0.88 -2.45 -10.29
CA THR A 60 0.92 -0.98 -10.19
C THR A 60 -0.05 -0.46 -9.12
N PRO A 61 0.23 0.70 -8.49
CA PRO A 61 -0.66 1.26 -7.48
C PRO A 61 -2.00 1.70 -8.06
N GLN A 62 -2.05 2.05 -9.35
CA GLN A 62 -3.28 2.41 -10.06
C GLN A 62 -4.18 1.19 -10.28
N GLN A 63 -3.60 0.05 -10.72
CA GLN A 63 -4.32 -1.22 -10.82
C GLN A 63 -4.82 -1.67 -9.45
N LEU A 64 -4.01 -1.54 -8.40
CA LEU A 64 -4.42 -1.90 -7.03
C LEU A 64 -5.63 -1.08 -6.58
N ARG A 65 -5.62 0.23 -6.84
CA ARG A 65 -6.74 1.12 -6.53
C ARG A 65 -8.01 0.67 -7.24
N ASP A 66 -7.92 0.38 -8.53
CA ASP A 66 -9.06 -0.09 -9.32
C ASP A 66 -9.64 -1.38 -8.75
N GLU A 67 -8.77 -2.34 -8.42
CA GLU A 67 -9.16 -3.61 -7.81
C GLU A 67 -9.81 -3.44 -6.43
N ILE A 68 -9.31 -2.50 -5.60
CA ILE A 68 -9.93 -2.16 -4.31
C ILE A 68 -11.32 -1.58 -4.54
N MET A 69 -11.48 -0.68 -5.51
CA MET A 69 -12.76 -0.03 -5.82
C MET A 69 -13.77 -1.02 -6.41
N ASN A 70 -13.33 -1.90 -7.31
CA ASN A 70 -14.12 -2.98 -7.90
C ASN A 70 -14.55 -4.00 -6.82
N SER A 71 -13.64 -4.36 -5.90
CA SER A 71 -13.98 -5.26 -4.79
C SER A 71 -14.99 -4.66 -3.82
N ARG A 72 -14.91 -3.36 -3.52
CA ARG A 72 -15.89 -2.66 -2.68
C ARG A 72 -17.26 -2.49 -3.36
N THR A 73 -17.29 -2.31 -4.68
CA THR A 73 -18.55 -2.19 -5.44
C THR A 73 -19.31 -3.52 -5.52
N ARG A 74 -18.60 -4.66 -5.42
CA ARG A 74 -19.17 -6.00 -5.53
C ARG A 74 -19.52 -6.66 -4.18
N GLY A 75 -19.33 -5.98 -3.05
CA GLY A 75 -19.57 -6.52 -1.70
C GLY A 75 -20.46 -5.64 -0.82
#